data_AF-A0AA41C0K3-F1
#
_entry.id   AF-A0AA41C0K3-F1
#
_cell.length_a   1.000
_cell.length_b   1.000
_cell.length_c   1.000
_cell.angle_alpha   90.00
_cell.angle_beta   90.00
_cell.angle_gamma   90.00
#
_symmetry.space_group_name_H-M   'P 1'
#
loop_
_entity.id
_entity.type
_entity.pdbx_description
1 polymer ?
#
loop_
_entity_poly.entity_id
_entity_poly.type
_entity_poly.pdbx_seq_one_letter_code
_entity_poly.pdbx_strand_id
1 'polypeptide(L)'
;MTKEEVLEKMEEEKESVKSKILYGQSSNSSANGCGWCFDVINHAIDLVEQLDEPKKVIIPQFVADRIEEAKEHYGSEIDPLKIVYWAGSHIIDSDSHYEWLENIHNQELLFNAIANGYEVEN
;
A
#
# COMPACT_ATOMS: atom_id res chain seq x y z
N MET A 1 -2.51 -0.02 1.96
CA MET A 1 -2.39 -0.32 3.39
C MET A 1 -1.39 0.66 3.96
N THR A 2 -1.74 1.45 4.97
CA THR A 2 -0.85 2.44 5.61
C THR A 2 0.09 1.76 6.62
N LYS A 3 1.16 2.44 7.04
CA LYS A 3 2.02 1.96 8.14
C LYS A 3 1.21 1.75 9.42
N GLU A 4 0.27 2.66 9.72
CA GLU A 4 -0.62 2.54 10.88
C GLU A 4 -1.46 1.26 10.83
N GLU A 5 -2.05 0.92 9.69
CA GLU A 5 -2.82 -0.33 9.50
C GLU A 5 -1.95 -1.59 9.64
N VAL A 6 -0.66 -1.52 9.27
CA VAL A 6 0.30 -2.62 9.48
C VAL A 6 0.63 -2.77 10.95
N LEU A 7 0.92 -1.65 11.64
CA LEU A 7 1.24 -1.64 13.07
C LEU A 7 0.08 -2.16 13.91
N GLU A 8 -1.16 -1.76 13.60
CA GLU A 8 -2.36 -2.26 14.28
C GLU A 8 -2.44 -3.80 14.21
N LYS A 9 -2.33 -4.37 13.00
CA LYS A 9 -2.33 -5.83 12.81
C LYS A 9 -1.18 -6.53 13.55
N MET A 10 0.01 -5.92 13.58
CA MET A 10 1.14 -6.49 14.30
C MET A 10 0.95 -6.48 15.82
N GLU A 11 0.35 -5.42 16.38
CA GLU A 11 0.02 -5.35 17.81
C GLU A 11 -1.10 -6.34 18.19
N GLU A 12 -2.09 -6.55 17.31
CA GLU A 12 -3.08 -7.62 17.48
C GLU A 12 -2.43 -9.01 17.55
N GLU A 13 -1.50 -9.31 16.65
CA GLU A 13 -0.74 -10.57 16.65
C GLU A 13 0.17 -10.70 17.89
N LYS A 14 0.78 -9.60 18.33
CA LYS A 14 1.59 -9.56 19.54
C LYS A 14 0.79 -9.93 20.79
N GLU A 15 -0.40 -9.36 20.96
CA GLU A 15 -1.28 -9.71 22.09
C GLU A 15 -1.83 -11.14 21.97
N SER A 16 -2.11 -11.62 20.75
CA SER A 16 -2.45 -13.03 20.48
C SER A 16 -1.34 -13.99 20.93
N VAL A 17 -0.08 -13.71 20.60
CA VAL A 17 1.08 -14.51 21.02
C VAL A 17 1.29 -14.45 22.54
N LYS A 18 1.19 -13.25 23.13
CA LYS A 18 1.31 -13.05 24.58
C LYS A 18 0.24 -13.81 25.36
N SER A 19 -1.00 -13.83 24.87
CA SER A 19 -2.08 -14.64 25.45
C SER A 19 -1.76 -16.14 25.41
N LYS A 20 -1.26 -16.65 24.28
CA LYS A 20 -0.84 -18.06 24.14
C LYS A 20 0.29 -18.45 25.10
N ILE A 21 1.23 -17.53 25.37
CA ILE A 21 2.30 -17.70 26.36
C ILE A 21 1.71 -17.74 27.78
N LEU A 22 0.86 -16.78 28.13
CA LEU A 22 0.33 -16.61 29.49
C LEU A 22 -0.59 -17.76 29.91
N TYR A 23 -1.46 -18.22 29.00
CA TYR A 23 -2.45 -19.25 29.29
C TYR A 23 -1.99 -20.69 28.98
N GLY A 24 -0.69 -20.88 28.71
CA GLY A 24 -0.06 -22.21 28.73
C GLY A 24 -0.60 -23.22 27.70
N GLN A 25 -1.17 -22.76 26.57
CA GLN A 25 -1.67 -23.66 25.52
C GLN A 25 -0.56 -24.34 24.70
N SER A 26 0.71 -24.18 25.07
CA SER A 26 1.80 -24.97 24.49
C SER A 26 1.84 -26.37 25.12
N SER A 27 0.99 -27.26 24.62
CA SER A 27 1.03 -28.68 24.96
C SER A 27 2.19 -29.44 24.31
N ASN A 28 3.07 -28.81 23.50
CA ASN A 28 4.24 -29.49 22.90
C ASN A 28 5.31 -28.57 22.23
N SER A 29 5.61 -27.40 22.76
CA SER A 29 6.85 -26.70 22.38
C SER A 29 7.42 -25.91 23.55
N SER A 30 8.72 -26.09 23.82
CA SER A 30 9.44 -25.46 24.92
C SER A 30 9.03 -23.99 25.11
N ALA A 31 8.87 -23.53 26.35
CA ALA A 31 8.64 -22.12 26.69
C ALA A 31 9.59 -21.14 25.96
N ASN A 32 10.74 -21.64 25.48
CA ASN A 32 11.73 -20.94 24.67
C ASN A 32 11.25 -20.58 23.24
N GLY A 33 10.32 -21.34 22.66
CA GLY A 33 9.83 -21.13 21.28
C GLY A 33 8.84 -19.97 21.19
N CYS A 34 7.93 -19.85 22.16
CA CYS A 34 6.95 -18.76 22.18
C CYS A 34 7.57 -17.41 22.61
N GLY A 35 8.57 -17.43 23.52
CA GLY A 35 9.33 -16.22 23.86
C GLY A 35 10.08 -15.65 22.66
N TRP A 36 10.71 -16.52 21.86
CA TRP A 36 11.39 -16.10 20.63
C TRP A 36 10.41 -15.48 19.60
N CYS A 37 9.21 -16.03 19.45
CA CYS A 37 8.19 -15.43 18.58
C CYS A 37 7.75 -14.04 19.04
N PHE A 38 7.63 -13.81 20.36
CA PHE A 38 7.27 -12.50 20.91
C PHE A 38 8.37 -11.46 20.64
N ASP A 39 9.65 -11.83 20.83
CA ASP A 39 10.79 -10.97 20.54
C ASP A 39 10.88 -10.62 19.05
N VAL A 40 10.62 -11.59 18.16
CA VAL A 40 10.59 -11.38 16.71
C VAL A 40 9.49 -10.39 16.31
N ILE A 41 8.30 -10.48 16.91
CA ILE A 41 7.20 -9.54 16.63
C ILE A 41 7.54 -8.13 17.10
N ASN A 42 8.09 -7.96 18.31
CA ASN A 42 8.54 -6.64 18.77
C ASN A 42 9.60 -6.05 17.82
N HIS A 43 10.58 -6.84 17.40
CA HIS A 43 11.59 -6.38 16.47
C HIS A 43 11.00 -5.99 15.10
N ALA A 44 10.01 -6.74 14.61
CA ALA A 44 9.31 -6.39 13.38
C ALA A 44 8.54 -5.06 13.51
N ILE A 45 7.89 -4.82 14.65
CA ILE A 45 7.22 -3.55 14.96
C ILE A 45 8.24 -2.40 14.96
N ASP A 46 9.36 -2.55 15.68
CA ASP A 46 10.43 -1.54 15.72
C ASP A 46 10.97 -1.20 14.33
N LEU A 47 11.07 -2.19 13.44
CA LEU A 47 11.48 -1.99 12.05
C LEU A 47 10.42 -1.25 11.24
N VAL A 48 9.14 -1.60 11.39
CA VAL A 48 8.04 -0.90 10.72
C VAL A 48 7.93 0.55 11.20
N GLU A 49 8.13 0.81 12.48
CA GLU A 49 8.18 2.16 13.05
C GLU A 49 9.29 3.04 12.44
N GLN A 50 10.39 2.43 11.99
CA GLN A 50 11.48 3.13 11.29
C GLN A 50 11.22 3.37 9.80
N LEU A 51 10.23 2.71 9.21
CA LEU A 51 9.86 2.95 7.81
C LEU A 51 9.14 4.29 7.66
N ASP A 52 9.50 5.03 6.64
CA ASP A 52 8.72 6.18 6.21
C ASP A 52 7.43 5.71 5.53
N GLU A 53 6.33 6.44 5.75
CA GLU A 53 5.11 6.23 4.96
C GLU A 53 5.38 6.49 3.48
N PRO A 54 4.75 5.73 2.56
CA PRO A 54 4.88 5.99 1.15
C PRO A 54 4.37 7.41 0.86
N LYS A 55 5.24 8.20 0.23
CA LYS A 55 4.92 9.60 -0.06
C LYS A 55 3.91 9.64 -1.20
N LYS A 56 2.76 10.26 -0.92
CA LYS A 56 1.78 10.61 -1.96
C LYS A 56 2.39 11.64 -2.90
N VAL A 57 2.12 11.47 -4.18
CA VAL A 57 2.47 12.47 -5.20
C VAL A 57 1.29 13.39 -5.45
N ILE A 58 1.56 14.62 -5.87
CA ILE A 58 0.52 15.55 -6.30
C ILE A 58 0.33 15.34 -7.80
N ILE A 59 -0.90 15.10 -8.25
CA ILE A 59 -1.24 14.90 -9.67
C ILE A 59 -2.31 15.89 -10.14
N PRO A 60 -2.37 16.21 -11.45
CA PRO A 60 -3.46 16.99 -12.01
C PRO A 60 -4.82 16.29 -11.88
N GLN A 61 -5.90 17.06 -11.79
CA GLN A 61 -7.28 16.55 -11.67
C GLN A 61 -7.65 15.54 -12.76
N PHE A 62 -7.29 15.82 -14.02
CA PHE A 62 -7.64 14.90 -15.12
C PHE A 62 -7.00 13.51 -14.96
N VAL A 63 -5.82 13.42 -14.33
CA VAL A 63 -5.14 12.14 -14.06
C VAL A 63 -5.86 11.40 -12.93
N ALA A 64 -6.27 12.12 -11.88
CA ALA A 64 -7.08 11.56 -10.80
C ALA A 64 -8.39 10.97 -11.32
N ASP A 65 -9.08 11.69 -12.20
CA ASP A 65 -10.33 11.25 -12.81
C ASP A 65 -10.14 9.93 -13.59
N ARG A 66 -9.04 9.80 -14.36
CA ARG A 66 -8.74 8.55 -15.09
C ARG A 66 -8.42 7.38 -14.19
N ILE A 67 -7.75 7.61 -13.06
CA ILE A 67 -7.48 6.55 -12.08
C ILE A 67 -8.80 6.07 -11.48
N GLU A 68 -9.70 6.97 -11.11
CA GLU A 68 -11.02 6.60 -10.55
C GLU A 68 -11.91 5.90 -11.58
N GLU A 69 -11.95 6.37 -12.84
CA GLU A 69 -12.65 5.67 -13.93
C GLU A 69 -12.12 4.24 -14.13
N ALA A 70 -10.80 4.05 -14.08
CA ALA A 70 -10.20 2.73 -14.17
C ALA A 70 -10.62 1.82 -13.01
N LYS A 71 -10.70 2.40 -11.79
CA LYS A 71 -11.14 1.68 -10.60
C LYS A 71 -12.60 1.24 -10.71
N GLU A 72 -13.48 2.13 -11.17
CA GLU A 72 -14.88 1.81 -11.42
C GLU A 72 -15.03 0.72 -12.49
N HIS A 73 -14.21 0.75 -13.54
CA HIS A 73 -14.26 -0.22 -14.62
C HIS A 73 -13.82 -1.64 -14.19
N TYR A 74 -12.72 -1.75 -13.44
CA TYR A 74 -12.13 -3.05 -13.08
C TYR A 74 -12.60 -3.62 -11.74
N GLY A 75 -13.30 -2.85 -10.89
CA GLY A 75 -13.73 -3.28 -9.55
C GLY A 75 -12.68 -2.99 -8.47
N SER A 76 -12.85 -3.47 -7.23
CA SER A 76 -12.04 -3.04 -6.07
C SER A 76 -10.68 -3.74 -5.90
N GLU A 77 -10.48 -4.92 -6.50
CA GLU A 77 -9.20 -5.66 -6.45
C GLU A 77 -8.42 -5.43 -7.74
N ILE A 78 -7.77 -4.27 -7.83
CA ILE A 78 -7.20 -3.84 -9.10
C ILE A 78 -5.71 -4.13 -9.14
N ASP A 79 -5.31 -4.81 -10.21
CA ASP A 79 -3.93 -4.88 -10.66
C ASP A 79 -3.49 -3.46 -11.07
N PRO A 80 -2.50 -2.85 -10.38
CA PRO A 80 -1.99 -1.52 -10.71
C PRO A 80 -1.64 -1.36 -12.19
N LEU A 81 -1.17 -2.42 -12.85
CA LEU A 81 -0.81 -2.38 -14.27
C LEU A 81 -2.03 -2.22 -15.18
N LYS A 82 -3.22 -2.69 -14.76
CA LYS A 82 -4.48 -2.46 -15.48
C LYS A 82 -4.91 -1.00 -15.40
N ILE A 83 -4.68 -0.33 -14.28
CA ILE A 83 -4.96 1.11 -14.13
C ILE A 83 -4.05 1.91 -15.05
N VAL A 84 -2.75 1.60 -15.06
CA VAL A 84 -1.78 2.22 -15.97
C VAL A 84 -2.17 2.00 -17.43
N TYR A 85 -2.53 0.76 -17.78
CA TYR A 85 -2.99 0.44 -19.12
C TYR A 85 -4.22 1.26 -19.51
N TRP A 86 -5.24 1.33 -18.65
CA TRP A 86 -6.46 2.10 -18.90
C TRP A 86 -6.19 3.59 -19.07
N ALA A 87 -5.41 4.17 -18.14
CA ALA A 87 -5.04 5.57 -18.16
C ALA A 87 -4.27 5.94 -19.45
N GLY A 88 -3.47 5.01 -19.99
CA GLY A 88 -2.78 5.20 -21.27
C GLY A 88 -3.60 4.86 -22.52
N SER A 89 -4.52 3.90 -22.45
CA SER A 89 -5.22 3.35 -23.63
C SER A 89 -6.48 4.11 -24.03
N HIS A 90 -7.08 4.89 -23.13
CA HIS A 90 -8.31 5.65 -23.37
C HIS A 90 -8.08 7.14 -23.62
N ILE A 91 -6.86 7.51 -23.98
CA ILE A 91 -6.56 8.87 -24.42
C ILE A 91 -6.79 8.93 -25.92
N ILE A 92 -7.70 9.79 -26.35
CA ILE A 92 -7.92 10.06 -27.77
C ILE A 92 -6.72 10.91 -28.23
N ASP A 93 -6.04 10.49 -29.32
CA ASP A 93 -4.79 11.05 -29.88
C ASP A 93 -4.77 12.59 -30.14
N SER A 94 -5.87 13.30 -29.88
CA SER A 94 -6.01 14.75 -30.09
C SER A 94 -6.22 15.56 -28.80
N ASP A 95 -6.09 14.95 -27.62
CA ASP A 95 -6.36 15.60 -26.34
C ASP A 95 -5.03 16.01 -25.66
N SER A 96 -4.95 17.22 -25.08
CA SER A 96 -3.75 17.71 -24.38
C SER A 96 -3.30 16.81 -23.21
N HIS A 97 -4.17 15.90 -22.81
CA HIS A 97 -3.90 14.83 -21.85
C HIS A 97 -2.92 13.76 -22.37
N TYR A 98 -2.84 13.54 -23.70
CA TYR A 98 -1.87 12.59 -24.30
C TYR A 98 -0.44 13.09 -24.16
N GLU A 99 -0.22 14.37 -24.48
CA GLU A 99 1.09 15.02 -24.37
C GLU A 99 1.64 14.98 -22.94
N TRP A 100 0.75 14.99 -21.94
CA TRP A 100 1.16 14.84 -20.55
C TRP A 100 1.79 13.47 -20.27
N LEU A 101 1.22 12.38 -20.80
CA LEU A 101 1.77 11.03 -20.63
C LEU A 101 3.00 10.74 -21.48
N GLU A 102 3.29 11.51 -22.54
CA GLU A 102 4.55 11.36 -23.29
C GLU A 102 5.78 11.70 -22.44
N ASN A 103 5.62 12.52 -21.40
CA ASN A 103 6.70 12.88 -20.51
C ASN A 103 6.98 11.77 -19.48
N ILE A 104 8.22 11.25 -19.48
CA ILE A 104 8.66 10.19 -18.57
C ILE A 104 8.46 10.52 -17.08
N HIS A 105 8.63 11.78 -16.67
CA HIS A 105 8.43 12.18 -15.27
C HIS A 105 6.95 12.14 -14.88
N ASN A 106 6.06 12.41 -15.82
CA ASN A 106 4.62 12.32 -15.61
C ASN A 106 4.15 10.85 -15.58
N GLN A 107 4.80 9.97 -16.36
CA GLN A 107 4.59 8.53 -16.24
C GLN A 107 5.02 8.04 -14.85
N GLU A 108 6.21 8.43 -14.38
CA GLU A 108 6.68 8.13 -13.02
C GLU A 108 5.72 8.67 -11.95
N LEU A 109 5.18 9.87 -12.16
CA LEU A 109 4.17 10.46 -11.28
C LEU A 109 2.90 9.60 -11.24
N LEU A 110 2.38 9.16 -12.39
CA LEU A 110 1.22 8.27 -12.47
C LEU A 110 1.48 6.93 -11.77
N PHE A 111 2.64 6.31 -12.00
CA PHE A 111 3.00 5.06 -11.32
C PHE A 111 3.06 5.24 -9.80
N ASN A 112 3.68 6.32 -9.33
CA ASN A 112 3.72 6.63 -7.90
C ASN A 112 2.34 6.93 -7.32
N ALA A 113 1.47 7.61 -8.07
CA ALA A 113 0.09 7.87 -7.66
C ALA A 113 -0.69 6.56 -7.44
N ILE A 114 -0.53 5.60 -8.36
CA ILE A 114 -1.21 4.31 -8.27
C ILE A 114 -0.63 3.44 -7.15
N ALA A 115 0.70 3.44 -6.97
CA ALA A 115 1.37 2.58 -5.99
C ALA A 115 1.31 3.12 -4.55
N ASN A 116 1.51 4.43 -4.40
CA ASN A 116 1.70 5.11 -3.10
C ASN A 116 0.52 6.02 -2.73
N GLY A 117 -0.45 6.19 -3.63
CA GLY A 117 -1.53 7.16 -3.48
C GLY A 117 -1.14 8.56 -3.98
N TYR A 118 -2.15 9.44 -4.05
CA TYR A 118 -1.97 10.79 -4.57
C TYR A 118 -2.85 11.82 -3.84
N GLU A 119 -2.48 13.08 -4.04
CA GLU A 119 -3.29 14.28 -3.79
C GLU A 119 -3.51 15.01 -5.12
N VAL A 120 -4.56 15.82 -5.22
CA VAL A 120 -4.86 16.56 -6.45
C VAL A 120 -4.37 18.00 -6.34
N GLU A 121 -3.78 18.52 -7.41
CA GLU A 121 -3.42 19.95 -7.51
C GLU A 121 -4.66 20.83 -7.26
N ASN A 122 -4.53 21.79 -6.33
CA ASN A 122 -5.57 22.79 -6.04
C ASN A 122 -5.55 23.96 -7.04
#